data_AF-A0AA51CGM2-F1
#
_entry.id   AF-A0AA51CGM2-F1
#
_cell.length_a   1.000
_cell.length_b   1.000
_cell.length_c   1.000
_cell.angle_alpha   90.00
_cell.angle_beta   90.00
_cell.angle_gamma   90.00
#
_symmetry.space_group_name_H-M   'P 1'
#
loop_
_entity.id
_entity.type
_entity.pdbx_description
1 polymer ?
#
loop_
_entity_poly.entity_id
_entity_poly.type
_entity_poly.pdbx_seq_one_letter_code
_entity_poly.pdbx_strand_id
1 'polypeptide(L)'
;MKKTLILFLSLVLMLTFAACGGAGKSPTESTSSAESGKAAEDTELSRLKELYDGEWINEDPYNGPFTMEVLSTTSIKMTYEASGELICDLFYSPGELTGISVSMSGNSLGKYSIDTQSGILTFRPNDTDVFTYTKE
;
A
#
# COMPACT_ATOMS: atom_id res chain seq x y z
N MET A 1 -0.13 10.85 -44.04
CA MET A 1 -0.45 9.41 -44.11
C MET A 1 -0.74 8.96 -42.68
N LYS A 2 -2.01 8.69 -42.32
CA LYS A 2 -2.60 7.35 -42.07
C LYS A 2 -1.88 6.66 -40.87
N LYS A 3 -2.49 6.31 -39.73
CA LYS A 3 -3.91 6.03 -39.40
C LYS A 3 -4.16 6.19 -37.89
N THR A 4 -5.25 6.85 -37.53
CA THR A 4 -5.95 6.76 -36.25
C THR A 4 -6.75 5.45 -36.24
N LEU A 5 -6.66 4.64 -35.18
CA LEU A 5 -7.51 3.46 -35.01
C LEU A 5 -8.51 3.71 -33.88
N ILE A 6 -9.74 4.00 -34.29
CA ILE A 6 -10.94 4.04 -33.45
C ILE A 6 -11.43 2.60 -33.30
N LEU A 7 -11.69 2.14 -32.07
CA LEU A 7 -12.37 0.88 -31.80
C LEU A 7 -13.74 1.16 -31.16
N PHE A 8 -14.79 0.99 -31.94
CA PHE A 8 -16.20 0.89 -31.52
C PHE A 8 -16.66 -0.55 -31.76
N LEU A 9 -17.08 -1.27 -30.72
CA LEU A 9 -17.94 -2.48 -30.80
C LEU A 9 -18.20 -2.98 -29.36
N SER A 10 -19.37 -3.32 -28.86
CA SER A 10 -20.76 -3.23 -29.29
C SER A 10 -21.63 -3.46 -28.05
N LEU A 11 -22.73 -2.74 -27.99
CA LEU A 11 -23.87 -2.96 -27.12
C LEU A 11 -24.45 -4.38 -27.29
N VAL A 12 -24.60 -5.15 -26.19
CA VAL A 12 -25.60 -6.23 -26.12
C VAL A 12 -26.36 -6.12 -24.81
N LEU A 13 -27.61 -5.69 -24.96
CA LEU A 13 -28.67 -5.70 -23.99
C LEU A 13 -29.22 -7.14 -23.88
N MET A 14 -29.24 -7.72 -22.69
CA MET A 14 -30.07 -8.89 -22.40
C MET A 14 -30.92 -8.62 -21.16
N LEU A 15 -32.16 -8.21 -21.43
CA LEU A 15 -33.29 -8.27 -20.51
C LEU A 15 -33.68 -9.73 -20.31
N THR A 16 -33.71 -10.21 -19.07
CA THR A 16 -34.56 -11.33 -18.68
C THR A 16 -35.43 -10.90 -17.51
N PHE A 17 -36.74 -10.80 -17.78
CA PHE A 17 -37.79 -10.71 -16.79
C PHE A 17 -37.99 -12.09 -16.16
N ALA A 18 -37.96 -12.15 -14.84
CA ALA A 18 -38.68 -13.15 -14.08
C ALA A 18 -39.31 -12.46 -12.87
N ALA A 19 -40.60 -12.17 -13.02
CA ALA A 19 -41.49 -11.83 -11.94
C ALA A 19 -41.73 -13.06 -11.05
N CYS A 20 -41.63 -12.91 -9.74
CA CYS A 20 -42.46 -13.68 -8.81
C CYS A 20 -42.68 -12.83 -7.54
N GLY A 21 -43.93 -12.81 -7.10
CA GLY A 21 -44.48 -11.83 -6.17
C GLY A 21 -44.12 -12.06 -4.71
N GLY A 22 -44.42 -11.03 -3.91
CA GLY A 22 -44.32 -11.09 -2.45
C GLY A 22 -44.49 -9.70 -1.85
N ALA A 23 -45.73 -9.30 -1.56
CA ALA A 23 -46.07 -8.05 -0.92
C ALA A 23 -45.54 -7.97 0.52
N GLY A 24 -45.06 -6.79 0.95
CA GLY A 24 -44.99 -6.45 2.37
C GLY A 24 -43.85 -5.53 2.79
N LYS A 25 -44.14 -4.22 2.83
CA LYS A 25 -43.57 -3.18 3.71
C LYS A 25 -42.05 -3.15 3.97
N SER A 26 -41.39 -2.15 3.38
CA SER A 26 -40.29 -1.40 4.02
C SER A 26 -40.80 -0.63 5.26
N PRO A 27 -39.94 -0.09 6.14
CA PRO A 27 -38.49 0.09 5.99
C PRO A 27 -37.68 -0.49 7.16
N THR A 28 -36.39 -0.74 6.97
CA THR A 28 -35.34 -0.42 7.97
C THR A 28 -33.98 -0.65 7.32
N GLU A 29 -33.13 0.34 7.49
CA GLU A 29 -31.75 0.46 7.03
C GLU A 29 -30.89 -0.78 7.33
N SER A 30 -30.00 -1.10 6.40
CA SER A 30 -28.74 -1.80 6.71
C SER A 30 -27.70 -1.36 5.68
N THR A 31 -27.38 -0.07 5.73
CA THR A 31 -26.09 0.43 5.28
C THR A 31 -25.12 0.22 6.45
N SER A 32 -24.32 -0.83 6.46
CA SER A 32 -23.24 -0.96 7.46
C SER A 32 -21.96 -1.64 6.96
N SER A 33 -21.91 -2.15 5.72
CA SER A 33 -20.67 -2.74 5.19
C SER A 33 -19.57 -1.72 4.88
N ALA A 34 -19.91 -0.43 4.74
CA ALA A 34 -18.92 0.62 4.47
C ALA A 34 -18.17 1.09 5.73
N GLU A 35 -18.78 1.02 6.91
CA GLU A 35 -18.18 1.51 8.16
C GLU A 35 -17.13 0.53 8.71
N SER A 36 -17.40 -0.78 8.59
CA SER A 36 -16.48 -1.81 9.08
C SER A 36 -15.19 -1.91 8.27
N GLY A 37 -15.22 -1.67 6.96
CA GLY A 37 -14.02 -1.71 6.11
C GLY A 37 -13.10 -0.51 6.36
N LYS A 38 -13.68 0.67 6.55
CA LYS A 38 -12.94 1.91 6.82
C LYS A 38 -12.23 1.86 8.18
N ALA A 39 -12.89 1.35 9.21
CA ALA A 39 -12.26 1.23 10.53
C ALA A 39 -11.05 0.28 10.53
N ALA A 40 -11.09 -0.79 9.73
CA ALA A 40 -9.97 -1.71 9.57
C ALA A 40 -8.80 -1.04 8.83
N GLU A 41 -9.09 -0.32 7.72
CA GLU A 41 -8.08 0.43 6.96
C GLU A 41 -7.40 1.51 7.82
N ASP A 42 -8.16 2.29 8.58
CA ASP A 42 -7.62 3.32 9.47
C ASP A 42 -6.71 2.72 10.55
N THR A 43 -7.05 1.52 11.04
CA THR A 43 -6.25 0.79 12.03
C THR A 43 -4.94 0.29 11.41
N GLU A 44 -4.98 -0.30 10.22
CA GLU A 44 -3.79 -0.77 9.50
C GLU A 44 -2.87 0.39 9.14
N LEU A 45 -3.42 1.50 8.63
CA LEU A 45 -2.66 2.70 8.33
C LEU A 45 -1.94 3.24 9.56
N SER A 46 -2.64 3.34 10.70
CA SER A 46 -2.05 3.82 11.95
C SER A 46 -0.89 2.93 12.41
N ARG A 47 -1.02 1.62 12.24
CA ARG A 47 0.05 0.65 12.56
C ARG A 47 1.23 0.74 11.62
N LEU A 48 1.00 0.88 10.30
CA LEU A 48 2.09 1.08 9.34
C LEU A 48 2.88 2.36 9.65
N LYS A 49 2.17 3.44 9.99
CA LYS A 49 2.80 4.69 10.42
C LYS A 49 3.63 4.53 11.68
N GLU A 50 3.08 3.87 12.72
CA GLU A 50 3.81 3.56 13.95
C GLU A 50 5.13 2.83 13.68
N LEU A 51 5.08 1.84 12.78
CA LEU A 51 6.23 1.00 12.44
C LEU A 51 7.27 1.72 11.58
N TYR A 52 6.84 2.43 10.53
CA TYR A 52 7.74 2.88 9.46
C TYR A 52 7.98 4.38 9.41
N ASP A 53 7.06 5.24 9.89
CA ASP A 53 7.24 6.69 9.80
C ASP A 53 8.44 7.11 10.65
N GLY A 54 9.42 7.78 10.05
CA GLY A 54 10.59 8.30 10.78
C GLY A 54 11.85 8.40 9.93
N GLU A 55 12.90 8.91 10.56
CA GLU A 55 14.26 8.93 10.03
C GLU A 55 14.98 7.65 10.42
N TRP A 56 15.58 7.00 9.43
CA TRP A 56 16.26 5.72 9.53
C TRP A 56 17.74 5.91 9.24
N ILE A 57 18.57 5.64 10.23
CA ILE A 57 20.01 5.82 10.19
C ILE A 57 20.65 4.45 9.98
N ASN A 58 21.49 4.32 8.95
CA ASN A 58 22.22 3.08 8.72
C ASN A 58 23.40 2.98 9.69
N GLU A 59 23.69 1.77 10.17
CA GLU A 59 24.94 1.50 10.87
C GLU A 59 26.15 1.37 9.90
N ASP A 60 25.89 1.16 8.60
CA ASP A 60 26.90 1.11 7.55
C ASP A 60 27.29 2.53 7.07
N PRO A 61 28.58 2.89 7.09
CA PRO A 61 29.05 4.23 6.70
C PRO A 61 28.85 4.59 5.23
N TYR A 62 28.52 3.62 4.35
CA TYR A 62 28.35 3.86 2.91
C TYR A 62 26.92 4.13 2.48
N ASN A 63 25.97 4.14 3.42
CA ASN A 63 24.55 4.29 3.12
C ASN A 63 23.95 5.35 4.06
N GLY A 64 23.60 6.50 3.49
CA GLY A 64 23.11 7.65 4.25
C GLY A 64 21.74 7.41 4.89
N PRO A 65 21.35 8.29 5.83
CA PRO A 65 20.02 8.23 6.41
C PRO A 65 18.96 8.48 5.34
N PHE A 66 17.75 7.98 5.61
CA PHE A 66 16.57 8.29 4.81
C PHE A 66 15.34 8.42 5.68
N THR A 67 14.32 9.12 5.18
CA THR A 67 13.03 9.24 5.85
C THR A 67 11.98 8.39 5.16
N MET A 68 11.15 7.71 5.94
CA MET A 68 9.90 7.08 5.49
C MET A 68 8.71 7.86 6.02
N GLU A 69 7.71 8.07 5.17
CA GLU A 69 6.40 8.61 5.53
C GLU A 69 5.31 7.80 4.80
N VAL A 70 4.59 6.96 5.53
CA VAL A 70 3.45 6.20 5.01
C VAL A 70 2.31 7.17 4.71
N LEU A 71 1.91 7.26 3.44
CA LEU A 71 0.86 8.18 3.00
C LEU A 71 -0.52 7.52 3.06
N SER A 72 -0.58 6.22 2.78
CA SER A 72 -1.78 5.37 2.83
C SER A 72 -1.38 3.89 3.00
N THR A 73 -2.36 2.99 3.04
CA THR A 73 -2.13 1.53 2.99
C THR A 73 -1.53 1.05 1.67
N THR A 74 -1.37 1.92 0.68
CA THR A 74 -0.85 1.56 -0.65
C THR A 74 0.27 2.48 -1.12
N SER A 75 0.65 3.49 -0.34
CA SER A 75 1.65 4.47 -0.76
C SER A 75 2.53 4.91 0.40
N ILE A 76 3.82 5.04 0.10
CA ILE A 76 4.85 5.51 1.03
C ILE A 76 5.73 6.54 0.31
N LYS A 77 6.08 7.62 0.99
CA LYS A 77 7.09 8.56 0.55
C LYS A 77 8.42 8.18 1.18
N MET A 78 9.45 8.10 0.35
CA MET A 78 10.83 7.89 0.78
C MET A 78 11.66 9.13 0.42
N THR A 79 12.39 9.67 1.38
CA THR A 79 13.26 10.84 1.17
C THR A 79 14.70 10.45 1.45
N TYR A 80 15.55 10.58 0.44
CA TYR A 80 17.00 10.36 0.57
C TYR A 80 17.72 11.69 0.35
N GLU A 81 18.76 11.98 1.14
CA GLU A 81 19.50 13.24 1.00
C GLU A 81 20.03 13.49 -0.43
N ALA A 82 20.50 12.43 -1.09
CA ALA A 82 21.12 12.53 -2.42
C ALA A 82 20.11 12.55 -3.58
N SER A 83 18.95 11.88 -3.45
CA SER A 83 18.00 11.70 -4.55
C SER A 83 16.67 12.43 -4.37
N GLY A 84 16.42 13.05 -3.22
CA GLY A 84 15.17 13.74 -2.91
C GLY A 84 14.02 12.78 -2.57
N GLU A 85 12.79 13.26 -2.78
CA GLU A 85 11.56 12.54 -2.43
C GLU A 85 11.09 11.61 -3.56
N LEU A 86 10.68 10.40 -3.19
CA LEU A 86 10.09 9.39 -4.06
C LEU A 86 8.74 8.97 -3.46
N ILE A 87 7.67 9.06 -4.25
CA ILE A 87 6.39 8.45 -3.89
C ILE A 87 6.34 7.06 -4.52
N CYS A 88 6.22 6.05 -3.67
CA CYS A 88 6.31 4.65 -4.03
C CYS A 88 5.02 3.91 -3.70
N ASP A 89 4.81 2.80 -4.39
CA ASP A 89 3.76 1.84 -4.09
C ASP A 89 4.19 0.99 -2.89
N LEU A 90 3.28 0.82 -1.94
CA LEU A 90 3.45 0.04 -0.72
C LEU A 90 2.65 -1.26 -0.81
N PHE A 91 3.31 -2.38 -0.52
CA PHE A 91 2.68 -3.70 -0.46
C PHE A 91 3.02 -4.39 0.86
N TYR A 92 2.03 -5.07 1.44
CA TYR A 92 2.19 -5.92 2.63
C TYR A 92 1.10 -6.99 2.63
N SER A 93 1.25 -7.99 3.50
CA SER A 93 0.22 -9.00 3.72
C SER A 93 -0.71 -8.53 4.84
N PRO A 94 -2.05 -8.57 4.67
CA PRO A 94 -2.99 -8.16 5.71
C PRO A 94 -2.72 -8.90 7.03
N GLY A 95 -2.60 -8.15 8.13
CA GLY A 95 -2.25 -8.69 9.45
C GLY A 95 -0.75 -8.94 9.69
N GLU A 96 0.11 -8.85 8.68
CA GLU A 96 1.57 -8.96 8.78
C GLU A 96 2.23 -7.64 8.37
N LEU A 97 2.07 -6.62 9.21
CA LEU A 97 2.52 -5.26 8.92
C LEU A 97 4.01 -5.03 9.19
N THR A 98 4.73 -6.01 9.75
CA THR A 98 6.17 -5.90 10.03
C THR A 98 7.04 -6.19 8.81
N GLY A 99 6.43 -6.52 7.67
CA GLY A 99 7.09 -6.75 6.40
C GLY A 99 6.39 -5.99 5.28
N ILE A 100 7.10 -5.04 4.67
CA ILE A 100 6.61 -4.28 3.52
C ILE A 100 7.50 -4.51 2.31
N SER A 101 6.94 -4.39 1.12
CA SER A 101 7.67 -4.29 -0.14
C SER A 101 7.35 -2.95 -0.77
N VAL A 102 8.38 -2.32 -1.34
CA VAL A 102 8.26 -1.00 -1.96
C VAL A 102 8.59 -1.13 -3.44
N SER A 103 7.78 -0.50 -4.29
CA SER A 103 8.02 -0.47 -5.72
C SER A 103 7.81 0.93 -6.29
N MET A 104 8.47 1.24 -7.40
CA MET A 104 8.25 2.49 -8.12
C MET A 104 8.06 2.20 -9.61
N SER A 105 6.89 2.59 -10.12
CA SER A 105 6.51 2.34 -11.52
C SER A 105 6.63 0.87 -11.91
N GLY A 106 6.26 -0.05 -11.00
CA GLY A 106 6.35 -1.49 -11.19
C GLY A 106 7.74 -2.12 -11.00
N ASN A 107 8.77 -1.33 -10.69
CA ASN A 107 10.10 -1.83 -10.37
C ASN A 107 10.26 -1.98 -8.86
N SER A 108 10.67 -3.17 -8.40
CA SER A 108 10.95 -3.41 -6.98
C SER A 108 12.10 -2.52 -6.50
N LEU A 109 11.86 -1.74 -5.46
CA LEU A 109 12.91 -1.03 -4.71
C LEU A 109 13.43 -1.86 -3.53
N GLY A 110 12.73 -2.95 -3.18
CA GLY A 110 13.17 -3.92 -2.19
C GLY A 110 12.13 -4.19 -1.11
N LYS A 111 12.55 -4.96 -0.11
CA LYS A 111 11.73 -5.38 1.02
C LYS A 111 12.29 -4.81 2.31
N TYR A 112 11.41 -4.38 3.19
CA TYR A 112 11.75 -3.87 4.50
C TYR A 112 11.03 -4.68 5.58
N SER A 113 11.74 -5.04 6.63
CA SER A 113 11.16 -5.71 7.79
C SER A 113 11.63 -5.08 9.09
N ILE A 114 10.70 -4.84 10.00
CA ILE A 114 10.96 -4.23 11.30
C ILE A 114 10.85 -5.27 12.41
N ASP A 115 11.91 -5.41 13.22
CA ASP A 115 11.83 -6.13 14.48
C ASP A 115 11.28 -5.19 15.55
N THR A 116 10.07 -5.46 16.03
CA THR A 116 9.38 -4.60 17.00
C THR A 116 9.95 -4.67 18.41
N GLN A 117 10.81 -5.65 18.72
CA GLN A 117 11.48 -5.75 20.02
C GLN A 117 12.74 -4.87 20.06
N SER A 118 13.54 -4.91 19.00
CA SER A 118 14.79 -4.17 18.91
C SER A 118 14.66 -2.80 18.24
N GLY A 119 13.62 -2.58 17.44
CA GLY A 119 13.45 -1.39 16.61
C GLY A 119 14.34 -1.37 15.36
N ILE A 120 15.01 -2.48 15.04
CA ILE A 120 15.91 -2.58 13.89
C ILE A 120 15.11 -2.83 12.62
N LEU A 121 15.27 -1.94 11.63
CA LEU A 121 14.74 -2.09 10.29
C LEU A 121 15.76 -2.79 9.40
N THR A 122 15.39 -3.93 8.83
CA THR A 122 16.17 -4.66 7.84
C THR A 122 15.68 -4.33 6.43
N PHE A 123 16.57 -3.86 5.56
CA PHE A 123 16.31 -3.62 4.14
C PHE A 123 17.01 -4.67 3.27
N ARG A 124 16.28 -5.21 2.30
CA ARG A 124 16.76 -6.15 1.29
C ARG A 124 16.40 -5.64 -0.10
N PRO A 125 17.31 -4.93 -0.80
CA PRO A 125 17.04 -4.47 -2.17
C PRO A 125 16.95 -5.62 -3.16
N ASN A 126 17.64 -6.72 -2.88
CA ASN A 126 17.71 -7.93 -3.70
C ASN A 126 17.93 -9.17 -2.78
N ASP A 127 18.19 -10.33 -3.38
CA ASP A 127 18.31 -11.59 -2.65
C ASP A 127 19.65 -11.77 -1.91
N THR A 128 20.66 -10.94 -2.18
CA THR A 128 22.02 -11.08 -1.61
C THR A 128 22.32 -10.04 -0.55
N ASP A 129 21.86 -8.80 -0.75
CA ASP A 129 22.26 -7.68 0.07
C ASP A 129 21.29 -7.46 1.23
N VAL A 130 21.86 -7.09 2.38
CA VAL A 130 21.10 -6.84 3.62
C VAL A 130 21.71 -5.64 4.32
N PHE A 131 20.84 -4.67 4.65
CA PHE A 131 21.21 -3.47 5.39
C PHE A 131 20.33 -3.35 6.63
N THR A 132 20.86 -2.77 7.70
CA THR A 132 20.14 -2.56 8.96
C THR A 132 20.17 -1.10 9.37
N TYR A 133 19.02 -0.62 9.82
CA TYR A 133 18.83 0.77 10.22
C TYR A 133 18.20 0.84 11.60
N THR A 134 18.56 1.88 12.34
CA THR A 134 17.90 2.27 13.58
C THR A 134 17.12 3.55 13.35
N LYS A 135 16.00 3.69 14.06
CA LYS A 135 15.23 4.93 14.06
C LYS A 135 15.97 5.99 14.87
N GLU A 136 16.02 7.23 14.38
CA GLU A 136 16.53 8.38 15.16
C GLU A 136 15.67 8.65 16.40
#